data_AF-A0A958KTM7-F1
#
_entry.id   AF-A0A958KTM7-F1
#
_cell.length_a   1.000
_cell.length_b   1.000
_cell.length_c   1.000
_cell.angle_alpha   90.00
_cell.angle_beta   90.00
_cell.angle_gamma   90.00
#
_symmetry.space_group_name_H-M   'P 1'
#
loop_
_entity.id
_entity.type
_entity.pdbx_description
1 polymer ?
#
loop_
_entity_poly.entity_id
_entity_poly.type
_entity_poly.pdbx_seq_one_letter_code
_entity_poly.pdbx_strand_id
1 'polypeptide(L)'
;KFILLFRKGSKIDLKQLAQYKDKEINELYVYKDDYSAMTKKQVFIAGMIIDSDKVDEQAKLSIMNRVASGIYDGFTQMGLGGEAFDSAKVISESVVTLVQQKTSINALLEGLNKVSEEIFRHSMGVSFISPMIGVALGWTRSETLEKLSLGGLLHDIGKRELSPEILKKSRGELTYDEVKEYENHPHRSVQLLSTIEGLPADITAIAYEHHENSIGQGFPKRLWDMKLNPLSRVVALANTFCELTMGSATYPQKKSAEDALNHIETIL
;
A
#
# COMPACT_ATOMS: atom_id res chain seq x y z
N LYS A 1 3.88 -15.50 28.24
CA LYS A 1 3.37 -14.68 29.38
C LYS A 1 3.65 -13.22 29.04
N PHE A 2 2.62 -12.36 29.01
CA PHE A 2 2.82 -10.93 28.74
C PHE A 2 3.31 -10.20 30.00
N ILE A 3 4.21 -9.24 29.82
CA ILE A 3 4.72 -8.37 30.88
C ILE A 3 4.34 -6.94 30.49
N LEU A 4 3.69 -6.24 31.41
CA LEU A 4 3.33 -4.84 31.19
C LEU A 4 4.60 -3.98 31.14
N LEU A 5 4.86 -3.34 30.00
CA LEU A 5 6.00 -2.44 29.81
C LEU A 5 5.64 -0.98 30.07
N PHE A 6 4.52 -0.51 29.51
CA PHE A 6 4.09 0.89 29.58
C PHE A 6 2.59 0.99 29.82
N ARG A 7 2.17 2.06 30.49
CA ARG A 7 0.74 2.43 30.63
C ARG A 7 0.44 3.62 29.73
N LYS A 8 -0.85 3.85 29.45
CA LYS A 8 -1.32 5.08 28.80
C LYS A 8 -0.77 6.31 29.54
N GLY A 9 -0.18 7.25 28.79
CA GLY A 9 0.44 8.47 29.34
C GLY A 9 1.88 8.31 29.83
N SER A 10 2.42 7.09 29.91
CA SER A 10 3.83 6.88 30.25
C SER A 10 4.75 7.50 29.18
N LYS A 11 5.87 8.08 29.63
CA LYS A 11 7.00 8.37 28.74
C LYS A 11 7.65 7.05 28.33
N ILE A 12 7.94 6.90 27.04
CA ILE A 12 8.65 5.72 26.53
C ILE A 12 10.14 5.93 26.80
N ASP A 13 10.74 5.02 27.57
CA ASP A 13 12.18 4.95 27.74
C ASP A 13 12.79 4.07 26.63
N LEU A 14 13.49 4.69 25.68
CA LEU A 14 14.14 3.99 24.58
C LEU A 14 15.26 3.05 25.04
N LYS A 15 15.93 3.34 26.17
CA LYS A 15 16.95 2.45 26.73
C LYS A 15 16.30 1.19 27.30
N GLN A 16 15.17 1.35 27.97
CA GLN A 16 14.37 0.22 28.43
C GLN A 16 13.88 -0.63 27.25
N LEU A 17 13.51 -0.05 26.11
CA LEU A 17 13.13 -0.80 24.92
C LEU A 17 14.31 -1.52 24.27
N ALA A 18 15.49 -0.89 24.21
CA ALA A 18 16.67 -1.46 23.57
C ALA A 18 17.08 -2.81 24.19
N GLN A 19 16.93 -2.98 25.52
CA GLN A 19 17.28 -4.23 26.20
C GLN A 19 16.46 -5.45 25.73
N TYR A 20 15.29 -5.23 25.12
CA TYR A 20 14.46 -6.31 24.58
C TYR A 20 14.96 -6.75 23.21
N LYS A 21 15.53 -5.84 22.44
CA LYS A 21 16.18 -6.16 21.16
C LYS A 21 17.38 -7.07 21.36
N ASP A 22 18.17 -6.84 22.41
CA ASP A 22 19.31 -7.70 22.78
C ASP A 22 18.88 -9.12 23.19
N LYS A 23 17.61 -9.29 23.53
CA LYS A 23 16.98 -10.58 23.86
C LYS A 23 16.20 -11.18 22.69
N GLU A 24 16.43 -10.66 21.48
CA GLU A 24 15.74 -11.07 20.25
C GLU A 24 14.21 -10.90 20.31
N ILE A 25 13.71 -10.06 21.21
CA ILE A 25 12.29 -9.70 21.29
C ILE A 25 12.05 -8.54 20.34
N ASN A 26 11.54 -8.87 19.15
CA ASN A 26 11.32 -7.92 18.06
C ASN A 26 9.87 -7.42 17.97
N GLU A 27 8.97 -7.99 18.78
CA GLU A 27 7.54 -7.67 18.79
C GLU A 27 7.08 -7.22 20.18
N LEU A 28 6.22 -6.21 20.19
CA LEU A 28 5.52 -5.74 21.38
C LEU A 28 4.01 -5.85 21.14
N TYR A 29 3.29 -6.13 22.21
CA TYR A 29 1.85 -6.32 22.18
C TYR A 29 1.16 -5.15 22.87
N VAL A 30 0.05 -4.70 22.28
CA VAL A 30 -0.84 -3.68 22.84
C VAL A 30 -2.21 -4.31 23.05
N TYR A 31 -2.97 -3.85 24.05
CA TYR A 31 -4.36 -4.27 24.21
C TYR A 31 -5.16 -3.86 22.98
N LYS A 32 -6.11 -4.71 22.57
CA LYS A 32 -6.95 -4.48 21.38
C LYS A 32 -7.62 -3.11 21.42
N ASP A 33 -8.20 -2.75 22.57
CA ASP A 33 -8.92 -1.47 22.75
C ASP A 33 -7.98 -0.25 22.74
N ASP A 34 -6.69 -0.44 22.95
CA ASP A 34 -5.66 0.62 22.92
C ASP A 34 -4.95 0.71 21.55
N TYR A 35 -5.17 -0.24 20.64
CA TYR A 35 -4.44 -0.35 19.37
C TYR A 35 -4.61 0.91 18.52
N SER A 36 -5.85 1.35 18.33
CA SER A 36 -6.15 2.55 17.55
C SER A 36 -5.47 3.81 18.09
N ALA A 37 -5.48 3.98 19.42
CA ALA A 37 -4.81 5.12 20.05
C ALA A 37 -3.29 5.08 19.84
N MET A 38 -2.68 3.89 19.88
CA MET A 38 -1.26 3.71 19.56
C MET A 38 -0.97 4.06 18.11
N THR A 39 -1.76 3.54 17.16
CA THR A 39 -1.59 3.80 15.73
C THR A 39 -1.72 5.28 15.40
N LYS A 40 -2.75 5.97 15.92
CA LYS A 40 -2.92 7.42 15.74
C LYS A 40 -1.70 8.20 16.21
N LYS A 41 -1.11 7.81 17.34
CA LYS A 41 0.11 8.45 17.86
C LYS A 41 1.34 8.16 16.98
N GLN A 42 1.48 6.95 16.46
CA GLN A 42 2.56 6.58 15.55
C GLN A 42 2.47 7.36 14.23
N VAL A 43 1.27 7.46 13.67
CA VAL A 43 0.96 8.26 12.47
C VAL A 43 1.31 9.73 12.70
N PHE A 44 0.89 10.32 13.82
CA PHE A 44 1.23 11.71 14.16
C PHE A 44 2.74 11.94 14.23
N ILE A 45 3.48 11.04 14.90
CA ILE A 45 4.94 11.12 15.00
C ILE A 45 5.59 10.97 13.62
N ALA A 46 5.10 10.05 12.78
CA ALA A 46 5.62 9.88 11.43
C ALA A 46 5.44 11.15 10.58
N GLY A 47 4.29 11.81 10.65
CA GLY A 47 4.06 13.10 9.98
C GLY A 47 5.09 14.14 10.39
N MET A 48 5.33 14.32 11.69
CA MET A 48 6.36 15.25 12.19
C MET A 48 7.78 14.93 11.68
N ILE A 49 8.09 13.66 11.50
CA ILE A 49 9.40 13.21 11.00
C ILE A 49 9.51 13.43 9.50
N ILE A 50 8.44 13.20 8.74
CA ILE A 50 8.36 13.41 7.30
C ILE A 50 8.49 14.90 6.96
N ASP A 51 7.93 15.78 7.78
CA ASP A 51 8.02 17.24 7.61
C ASP A 51 9.39 17.82 8.04
N SER A 52 10.24 17.04 8.69
CA SER A 52 11.52 17.53 9.20
C SER A 52 12.62 17.51 8.13
N ASP A 53 13.27 18.65 7.90
CA ASP A 53 14.46 18.76 7.05
C ASP A 53 15.73 18.15 7.69
N LYS A 54 15.67 17.78 8.98
CA LYS A 54 16.81 17.21 9.72
C LYS A 54 16.90 15.69 9.61
N VAL A 55 15.93 15.05 8.95
CA VAL A 55 15.85 13.61 8.80
C VAL A 55 16.07 13.28 7.33
N ASP A 56 16.99 12.35 7.05
CA ASP A 56 17.27 11.94 5.69
C ASP A 56 16.09 11.15 5.08
N GLU A 57 16.06 11.13 3.75
CA GLU A 57 15.00 10.49 2.97
C GLU A 57 14.81 9.00 3.32
N GLN A 58 15.89 8.26 3.51
CA GLN A 58 15.84 6.83 3.83
C GLN A 58 15.23 6.58 5.21
N ALA A 59 15.57 7.42 6.20
CA ALA A 59 14.97 7.36 7.52
C ALA A 59 13.46 7.71 7.48
N LYS A 60 13.05 8.72 6.69
CA LYS A 60 11.63 9.06 6.48
C LYS A 60 10.86 7.87 5.90
N LEU A 61 11.38 7.27 4.82
CA LEU A 61 10.78 6.10 4.17
C LEU A 61 10.69 4.90 5.11
N SER A 62 11.75 4.63 5.88
CA SER A 62 11.77 3.52 6.85
C SER A 62 10.70 3.66 7.93
N ILE A 63 10.54 4.87 8.48
CA ILE A 63 9.54 5.14 9.52
C ILE A 63 8.13 5.03 8.94
N MET A 64 7.91 5.60 7.76
CA MET A 64 6.63 5.54 7.06
C MET A 64 6.22 4.09 6.78
N ASN A 65 7.12 3.27 6.21
CA ASN A 65 6.88 1.85 5.95
C ASN A 65 6.52 1.09 7.23
N ARG A 66 7.19 1.40 8.35
CA ARG A 66 6.91 0.76 9.64
C ARG A 66 5.54 1.11 10.19
N VAL A 67 5.16 2.39 10.15
CA VAL A 67 3.83 2.83 10.62
C VAL A 67 2.74 2.28 9.72
N ALA A 68 2.92 2.32 8.40
CA ALA A 68 1.99 1.76 7.44
C ALA A 68 1.85 0.23 7.60
N SER A 69 2.92 -0.50 7.92
CA SER A 69 2.85 -1.94 8.21
C SER A 69 2.00 -2.22 9.44
N GLY A 70 2.16 -1.42 10.51
CA GLY A 70 1.31 -1.53 11.69
C GLY A 70 -0.16 -1.26 11.36
N ILE A 71 -0.46 -0.26 10.54
CA ILE A 71 -1.84 -0.01 10.07
C ILE A 71 -2.39 -1.21 9.30
N TYR A 72 -1.58 -1.78 8.40
CA TYR A 72 -1.94 -2.97 7.63
C TYR A 72 -2.23 -4.17 8.53
N ASP A 73 -1.41 -4.42 9.57
CA ASP A 73 -1.65 -5.46 10.58
C ASP A 73 -2.92 -5.19 11.39
N GLY A 74 -3.26 -3.92 11.63
CA GLY A 74 -4.53 -3.54 12.22
C GLY A 74 -5.71 -3.96 11.33
N PHE A 75 -5.62 -3.71 10.02
CA PHE A 75 -6.65 -4.14 9.04
C PHE A 75 -6.75 -5.66 9.03
N THR A 76 -5.58 -6.29 8.89
CA THR A 76 -5.18 -7.60 9.39
C THR A 76 -6.15 -8.31 10.34
N GLN A 77 -6.02 -7.87 11.58
CA GLN A 77 -6.51 -8.53 12.77
C GLN A 77 -7.90 -8.04 13.21
N MET A 78 -8.27 -6.81 12.85
CA MET A 78 -9.47 -6.15 13.37
C MET A 78 -10.50 -5.75 12.30
N GLY A 79 -10.14 -5.87 11.02
CA GLY A 79 -10.98 -5.44 9.90
C GLY A 79 -10.78 -3.96 9.52
N LEU A 80 -11.43 -3.55 8.44
CA LEU A 80 -11.34 -2.20 7.89
C LEU A 80 -12.44 -1.31 8.46
N GLY A 81 -12.24 -0.81 9.68
CA GLY A 81 -13.14 0.17 10.31
C GLY A 81 -12.77 1.63 10.02
N GLY A 82 -13.61 2.58 10.45
CA GLY A 82 -13.40 4.01 10.21
C GLY A 82 -12.03 4.54 10.68
N GLU A 83 -11.59 4.17 11.88
CA GLU A 83 -10.28 4.62 12.40
C GLU A 83 -9.09 4.06 11.62
N ALA A 84 -9.27 2.85 11.10
CA ALA A 84 -8.29 2.18 10.26
C ALA A 84 -8.17 2.92 8.91
N PHE A 85 -9.31 3.29 8.32
CA PHE A 85 -9.37 4.11 7.13
C PHE A 85 -8.76 5.51 7.32
N ASP A 86 -9.06 6.18 8.44
CA ASP A 86 -8.46 7.48 8.77
C ASP A 86 -6.93 7.39 8.81
N SER A 87 -6.40 6.30 9.37
CA SER A 87 -4.95 6.06 9.41
C SER A 87 -4.35 5.85 8.01
N ALA A 88 -5.03 5.09 7.14
CA ALA A 88 -4.62 4.96 5.73
C ALA A 88 -4.62 6.31 5.01
N LYS A 89 -5.63 7.16 5.25
CA LYS A 89 -5.69 8.50 4.66
C LYS A 89 -4.48 9.34 5.05
N VAL A 90 -4.10 9.37 6.33
CA VAL A 90 -2.93 10.15 6.77
C VAL A 90 -1.62 9.59 6.20
N ILE A 91 -1.50 8.27 6.05
CA ILE A 91 -0.36 7.68 5.32
C ILE A 91 -0.34 8.17 3.88
N SER A 92 -1.48 8.19 3.20
CA SER A 92 -1.57 8.68 1.81
C SER A 92 -1.23 10.17 1.68
N GLU A 93 -1.66 11.01 2.62
CA GLU A 93 -1.24 12.42 2.70
C GLU A 93 0.28 12.53 2.87
N SER A 94 0.86 11.71 3.76
CA SER A 94 2.30 11.67 4.00
C SER A 94 3.10 11.20 2.78
N VAL A 95 2.56 10.24 2.01
CA VAL A 95 3.12 9.79 0.72
C VAL A 95 3.16 10.95 -0.26
N VAL A 96 2.06 11.70 -0.39
CA VAL A 96 1.99 12.86 -1.29
C VAL A 96 3.01 13.92 -0.88
N THR A 97 3.18 14.19 0.42
CA THR A 97 4.23 15.09 0.92
C THR A 97 5.63 14.64 0.50
N LEU A 98 5.96 13.35 0.64
CA LEU A 98 7.26 12.81 0.22
C LEU A 98 7.47 12.93 -1.30
N VAL A 99 6.44 12.62 -2.09
CA VAL A 99 6.48 12.80 -3.55
C VAL A 99 6.72 14.27 -3.93
N GLN A 100 6.07 15.21 -3.23
CA GLN A 100 6.28 16.66 -3.44
C GLN A 100 7.67 17.13 -2.98
N GLN A 101 8.26 16.48 -1.97
CA GLN A 101 9.67 16.63 -1.59
C GLN A 101 10.65 16.01 -2.60
N LYS A 102 10.14 15.52 -3.75
CA LYS A 102 10.92 14.91 -4.84
C LYS A 102 11.65 13.65 -4.41
N THR A 103 10.98 12.80 -3.61
CA THR A 103 11.53 11.51 -3.22
C THR A 103 11.95 10.70 -4.45
N SER A 104 13.16 10.15 -4.41
CA SER A 104 13.71 9.36 -5.50
C SER A 104 13.01 7.99 -5.60
N ILE A 105 12.68 7.58 -6.82
CA ILE A 105 12.13 6.23 -7.07
C ILE A 105 13.10 5.14 -6.61
N ASN A 106 14.42 5.35 -6.78
CA ASN A 106 15.42 4.39 -6.32
C ASN A 106 15.43 4.29 -4.79
N ALA A 107 15.36 5.43 -4.10
CA ALA A 107 15.30 5.45 -2.64
C ALA A 107 14.04 4.75 -2.11
N LEU A 108 12.90 4.97 -2.77
CA LEU A 108 11.64 4.28 -2.51
C LEU A 108 11.79 2.76 -2.67
N LEU A 109 12.29 2.29 -3.82
CA LEU A 109 12.46 0.86 -4.09
C LEU A 109 13.42 0.20 -3.09
N GLU A 110 14.52 0.86 -2.71
CA GLU A 110 15.44 0.42 -1.66
C GLU A 110 14.75 0.32 -0.29
N GLY A 111 13.91 1.32 0.05
CA GLY A 111 13.14 1.35 1.29
C GLY A 111 12.12 0.22 1.36
N LEU A 112 11.42 -0.06 0.25
CA LEU A 112 10.41 -1.12 0.15
C LEU A 112 11.01 -2.52 0.12
N ASN A 113 12.21 -2.71 -0.44
CA ASN A 113 12.90 -4.00 -0.40
C ASN A 113 13.20 -4.49 1.04
N LYS A 114 13.15 -3.61 2.03
CA LYS A 114 13.30 -3.94 3.46
C LYS A 114 11.99 -4.43 4.10
N VAL A 115 10.86 -4.35 3.39
CA VAL A 115 9.54 -4.81 3.85
C VAL A 115 9.35 -6.27 3.45
N SER A 116 9.16 -7.15 4.45
CA SER A 116 9.02 -8.59 4.25
C SER A 116 7.66 -8.98 3.65
N GLU A 117 6.59 -8.35 4.12
CA GLU A 117 5.22 -8.65 3.69
C GLU A 117 4.99 -8.21 2.23
N GLU A 118 4.88 -9.18 1.32
CA GLU A 118 4.86 -8.93 -0.13
C GLU A 118 3.65 -8.10 -0.59
N ILE A 119 2.45 -8.46 -0.15
CA ILE A 119 1.22 -7.75 -0.53
C ILE A 119 1.27 -6.31 -0.04
N PHE A 120 1.67 -6.11 1.22
CA PHE A 120 1.80 -4.77 1.79
C PHE A 120 2.89 -3.96 1.11
N ARG A 121 4.06 -4.55 0.86
CA ARG A 121 5.16 -3.92 0.10
C ARG A 121 4.67 -3.46 -1.27
N HIS A 122 3.92 -4.30 -1.98
CA HIS A 122 3.35 -3.98 -3.28
C HIS A 122 2.36 -2.81 -3.18
N SER A 123 1.36 -2.90 -2.30
CA SER A 123 0.39 -1.82 -2.08
C SER A 123 1.05 -0.48 -1.72
N MET A 124 2.09 -0.50 -0.90
CA MET A 124 2.89 0.69 -0.59
C MET A 124 3.62 1.22 -1.82
N GLY A 125 4.22 0.34 -2.63
CA GLY A 125 4.82 0.70 -3.91
C GLY A 125 3.85 1.44 -4.83
N VAL A 126 2.68 0.85 -5.07
CA VAL A 126 1.65 1.41 -5.92
C VAL A 126 1.14 2.75 -5.36
N SER A 127 0.98 2.85 -4.03
CA SER A 127 0.60 4.08 -3.32
C SER A 127 1.58 5.23 -3.55
N PHE A 128 2.89 4.96 -3.66
CA PHE A 128 3.90 5.98 -3.94
C PHE A 128 4.02 6.31 -5.43
N ILE A 129 4.05 5.30 -6.28
CA ILE A 129 4.32 5.48 -7.71
C ILE A 129 3.13 6.13 -8.43
N SER A 130 1.90 5.84 -7.99
CA SER A 130 0.69 6.44 -8.58
C SER A 130 0.70 7.98 -8.55
N PRO A 131 0.88 8.66 -7.40
CA PRO A 131 1.01 10.11 -7.37
C PRO A 131 2.29 10.64 -8.03
N MET A 132 3.39 9.88 -8.09
CA MET A 132 4.57 10.28 -8.88
C MET A 132 4.22 10.39 -10.37
N ILE A 133 3.49 9.42 -10.92
CA ILE A 133 2.98 9.46 -12.29
C ILE A 133 2.02 10.64 -12.46
N GLY A 134 1.09 10.84 -11.52
CA GLY A 134 0.17 11.99 -11.53
C GLY A 134 0.89 13.33 -11.61
N VAL A 135 1.94 13.54 -10.81
CA VAL A 135 2.79 14.73 -10.85
C VAL A 135 3.49 14.87 -12.20
N ALA A 136 4.02 13.78 -12.76
CA ALA A 136 4.66 13.78 -14.09
C ALA A 136 3.68 14.14 -15.23
N LEU A 137 2.39 13.80 -15.08
CA LEU A 137 1.31 14.22 -15.98
C LEU A 137 0.85 15.67 -15.77
N GLY A 138 1.46 16.39 -14.82
CA GLY A 138 1.12 17.78 -14.49
C GLY A 138 -0.09 17.92 -13.56
N TRP A 139 -0.52 16.87 -12.88
CA TRP A 139 -1.61 16.95 -11.89
C TRP A 139 -1.08 17.52 -10.58
N THR A 140 -1.57 18.69 -10.20
CA THR A 140 -1.06 19.44 -9.04
C THR A 140 -2.03 19.53 -7.86
N ARG A 141 -3.27 19.08 -8.02
CA ARG A 141 -4.28 19.11 -6.95
C ARG A 141 -3.97 18.04 -5.90
N SER A 142 -3.78 18.46 -4.65
CA SER A 142 -3.50 17.56 -3.51
C SER A 142 -4.54 16.44 -3.43
N GLU A 143 -5.82 16.78 -3.50
CA GLU A 143 -6.93 15.81 -3.46
C GLU A 143 -6.83 14.73 -4.54
N THR A 144 -6.27 15.04 -5.71
CA THR A 144 -6.08 14.07 -6.80
C THR A 144 -4.92 13.13 -6.50
N LEU A 145 -3.80 13.67 -6.01
CA LEU A 145 -2.62 12.89 -5.63
C LEU A 145 -2.90 12.01 -4.41
N GLU A 146 -3.67 12.51 -3.44
CA GLU A 146 -4.13 11.75 -2.28
C GLU A 146 -5.03 10.59 -2.69
N LYS A 147 -5.94 10.80 -3.67
CA LYS A 147 -6.76 9.71 -4.22
C LYS A 147 -5.92 8.66 -4.94
N LEU A 148 -4.89 9.05 -5.69
CA LEU A 148 -3.96 8.13 -6.32
C LEU A 148 -3.20 7.30 -5.29
N SER A 149 -2.71 7.95 -4.23
CA SER A 149 -2.01 7.26 -3.15
C SER A 149 -2.92 6.32 -2.38
N LEU A 150 -4.09 6.79 -1.95
CA LEU A 150 -5.05 6.00 -1.19
C LEU A 150 -5.62 4.84 -2.02
N GLY A 151 -5.93 5.09 -3.29
CA GLY A 151 -6.35 4.09 -4.25
C GLY A 151 -5.26 3.04 -4.47
N GLY A 152 -4.02 3.46 -4.67
CA GLY A 152 -2.87 2.55 -4.76
C GLY A 152 -2.63 1.74 -3.49
N LEU A 153 -2.87 2.30 -2.31
CA LEU A 153 -2.74 1.57 -1.05
C LEU A 153 -3.83 0.50 -0.88
N LEU A 154 -5.06 0.77 -1.34
CA LEU A 154 -6.24 -0.05 -1.08
C LEU A 154 -6.71 -0.90 -2.27
N HIS A 155 -6.11 -0.76 -3.46
CA HIS A 155 -6.60 -1.40 -4.70
C HIS A 155 -6.80 -2.91 -4.54
N ASP A 156 -5.87 -3.55 -3.85
CA ASP A 156 -5.74 -4.99 -3.68
C ASP A 156 -6.30 -5.52 -2.36
N ILE A 157 -7.04 -4.71 -1.59
CA ILE A 157 -7.49 -5.09 -0.24
C ILE A 157 -8.34 -6.38 -0.23
N GLY A 158 -9.05 -6.67 -1.33
CA GLY A 158 -9.82 -7.90 -1.52
C GLY A 158 -8.98 -9.17 -1.67
N LYS A 159 -7.67 -9.06 -1.94
CA LYS A 159 -6.75 -10.23 -1.96
C LYS A 159 -6.64 -10.91 -0.59
N ARG A 160 -7.00 -10.21 0.49
CA ARG A 160 -7.03 -10.77 1.85
C ARG A 160 -8.05 -11.87 2.05
N GLU A 161 -9.05 -11.96 1.18
CA GLU A 161 -10.05 -13.04 1.19
C GLU A 161 -9.64 -14.22 0.31
N LEU A 162 -8.48 -14.17 -0.36
CA LEU A 162 -7.92 -15.28 -1.13
C LEU A 162 -7.09 -16.18 -0.21
N SER A 163 -7.06 -17.47 -0.53
CA SER A 163 -6.19 -18.41 0.18
C SER A 163 -4.71 -18.12 -0.10
N PRO A 164 -3.81 -18.37 0.86
CA PRO A 164 -2.36 -18.23 0.63
C PRO A 164 -1.85 -19.10 -0.53
N GLU A 165 -2.50 -20.22 -0.82
CA GLU A 165 -2.16 -21.13 -1.91
C GLU A 165 -2.43 -20.50 -3.29
N ILE A 166 -3.55 -19.78 -3.44
CA ILE A 166 -3.87 -19.05 -4.69
C ILE A 166 -2.87 -17.91 -4.90
N LEU A 167 -2.58 -17.15 -3.85
CA LEU A 167 -1.70 -15.97 -3.92
C LEU A 167 -0.25 -16.32 -4.30
N LYS A 168 0.20 -17.56 -4.04
CA LYS A 168 1.56 -18.04 -4.37
C LYS A 168 1.70 -18.59 -5.78
N LYS A 169 0.60 -18.85 -6.48
CA LYS A 169 0.60 -19.43 -7.83
C LYS A 169 0.68 -18.33 -8.88
N SER A 170 1.55 -18.53 -9.86
CA SER A 170 1.51 -17.74 -11.08
C SER A 170 0.20 -17.99 -11.84
N ARG A 171 -0.22 -17.04 -12.68
CA ARG A 171 -1.51 -17.14 -13.37
C ARG A 171 -1.65 -18.39 -14.26
N GLY A 172 -0.54 -18.90 -14.79
CA GLY A 172 -0.53 -20.14 -15.59
C GLY A 172 -0.64 -21.43 -14.76
N GLU A 173 -0.43 -21.36 -13.44
CA GLU A 173 -0.54 -22.49 -12.50
C GLU A 173 -1.91 -22.56 -11.83
N LEU A 174 -2.72 -21.50 -11.94
CA LEU A 174 -4.07 -21.46 -11.40
C LEU A 174 -5.00 -22.36 -12.23
N THR A 175 -5.81 -23.16 -11.54
CA THR A 175 -6.95 -23.84 -12.15
C THR A 175 -8.01 -22.82 -12.58
N TYR A 176 -8.95 -23.25 -13.41
CA TYR A 176 -10.04 -22.37 -13.88
C TYR A 176 -10.85 -21.74 -12.72
N ASP A 177 -11.13 -22.50 -11.67
CA ASP A 177 -11.88 -21.99 -10.51
C ASP A 177 -11.01 -21.04 -9.67
N GLU A 178 -9.71 -21.32 -9.53
CA GLU A 178 -8.77 -20.43 -8.84
C GLU A 178 -8.55 -19.12 -9.61
N VAL A 179 -8.55 -19.16 -10.96
CA VAL A 179 -8.54 -17.94 -11.79
C VAL A 179 -9.78 -17.10 -11.53
N LYS A 180 -10.97 -17.72 -11.51
CA LYS A 180 -12.22 -16.99 -11.18
C LYS A 180 -12.18 -16.37 -9.80
N GLU A 181 -11.68 -17.11 -8.82
CA GLU A 181 -11.54 -16.61 -7.46
C GLU A 181 -10.56 -15.44 -7.38
N TYR A 182 -9.38 -15.57 -8.01
CA TYR A 182 -8.41 -14.49 -8.11
C TYR A 182 -9.00 -13.27 -8.82
N GLU A 183 -9.62 -13.42 -10.00
CA GLU A 183 -10.22 -12.32 -10.76
C GLU A 183 -11.43 -11.68 -10.06
N ASN A 184 -11.94 -12.28 -9.00
CA ASN A 184 -13.01 -11.73 -8.18
C ASN A 184 -12.51 -10.80 -7.05
N HIS A 185 -11.20 -10.74 -6.78
CA HIS A 185 -10.70 -9.85 -5.74
C HIS A 185 -11.04 -8.36 -5.94
N PRO A 186 -11.16 -7.78 -7.17
CA PRO A 186 -11.60 -6.40 -7.33
C PRO A 186 -13.03 -6.18 -6.81
N HIS A 187 -13.93 -7.15 -7.00
CA HIS A 187 -15.28 -7.10 -6.44
C HIS A 187 -15.26 -7.16 -4.91
N ARG A 188 -14.41 -8.03 -4.34
CA ARG A 188 -14.22 -8.15 -2.89
C ARG A 188 -13.65 -6.85 -2.31
N SER A 189 -12.69 -6.23 -2.99
CA SER A 189 -12.17 -4.91 -2.63
C SER A 189 -13.30 -3.88 -2.55
N VAL A 190 -14.19 -3.82 -3.56
CA VAL A 190 -15.36 -2.92 -3.54
C VAL A 190 -16.30 -3.21 -2.37
N GLN A 191 -16.58 -4.49 -2.07
CA GLN A 191 -17.44 -4.87 -0.95
C GLN A 191 -16.87 -4.39 0.38
N LEU A 192 -15.58 -4.65 0.63
CA LEU A 192 -14.89 -4.20 1.84
C LEU A 192 -14.90 -2.66 1.95
N LEU A 193 -14.58 -1.98 0.86
CA LEU A 193 -14.52 -0.52 0.80
C LEU A 193 -15.90 0.14 0.96
N SER A 194 -16.98 -0.52 0.54
CA SER A 194 -18.35 0.01 0.66
C SER A 194 -18.83 0.18 2.10
N THR A 195 -18.13 -0.44 3.06
CA THR A 195 -18.42 -0.31 4.49
C THR A 195 -17.88 0.98 5.11
N ILE A 196 -17.03 1.72 4.39
CA ILE A 196 -16.43 2.97 4.86
C ILE A 196 -17.33 4.14 4.45
N GLU A 197 -17.86 4.83 5.45
CA GLU A 197 -18.64 6.05 5.22
C GLU A 197 -17.76 7.17 4.65
N GLY A 198 -18.25 7.85 3.61
CA GLY A 198 -17.55 8.99 3.00
C GLY A 198 -16.35 8.65 2.12
N LEU A 199 -16.13 7.37 1.79
CA LEU A 199 -15.07 6.97 0.86
C LEU A 199 -15.26 7.64 -0.52
N PRO A 200 -14.25 8.31 -1.09
CA PRO A 200 -14.36 8.89 -2.41
C PRO A 200 -14.61 7.80 -3.47
N ALA A 201 -15.59 8.03 -4.35
CA ALA A 201 -15.97 7.06 -5.40
C ALA A 201 -14.79 6.64 -6.30
N ASP A 202 -13.81 7.52 -6.49
CA ASP A 202 -12.59 7.22 -7.23
C ASP A 202 -11.79 6.06 -6.62
N ILE A 203 -11.77 5.94 -5.28
CA ILE A 203 -11.04 4.85 -4.60
C ILE A 203 -11.70 3.50 -4.90
N THR A 204 -13.04 3.47 -4.88
CA THR A 204 -13.82 2.29 -5.27
C THR A 204 -13.61 1.96 -6.74
N ALA A 205 -13.58 2.96 -7.63
CA ALA A 205 -13.30 2.75 -9.05
C ALA A 205 -11.91 2.15 -9.27
N ILE A 206 -10.87 2.71 -8.61
CA ILE A 206 -9.50 2.20 -8.67
C ILE A 206 -9.45 0.73 -8.23
N ALA A 207 -10.01 0.40 -7.07
CA ALA A 207 -10.02 -0.96 -6.57
C ALA A 207 -10.74 -1.93 -7.51
N TYR A 208 -11.73 -1.46 -8.25
CA TYR A 208 -12.47 -2.27 -9.21
C TYR A 208 -11.78 -2.42 -10.57
N GLU A 209 -11.08 -1.39 -11.03
CA GLU A 209 -10.63 -1.24 -12.42
C GLU A 209 -9.11 -1.37 -12.60
N HIS A 210 -8.31 -1.48 -11.54
CA HIS A 210 -6.84 -1.48 -11.64
C HIS A 210 -6.23 -2.65 -12.46
N HIS A 211 -7.02 -3.69 -12.76
CA HIS A 211 -6.64 -4.78 -13.66
C HIS A 211 -7.26 -4.69 -15.06
N GLU A 212 -8.00 -3.62 -15.35
CA GLU A 212 -8.48 -3.31 -16.69
C GLU A 212 -7.35 -2.72 -17.55
N ASN A 213 -7.50 -2.78 -18.87
CA ASN A 213 -6.51 -2.21 -19.81
C ASN A 213 -7.18 -1.51 -20.99
N SER A 214 -6.41 -0.69 -21.71
CA SER A 214 -6.89 0.18 -22.80
C SER A 214 -7.59 -0.59 -23.94
N ILE A 215 -7.22 -1.85 -24.13
CA ILE A 215 -7.72 -2.74 -25.20
C ILE A 215 -8.85 -3.69 -24.77
N GLY A 216 -9.37 -3.57 -23.54
CA GLY A 216 -10.52 -4.35 -23.06
C GLY A 216 -10.24 -5.84 -22.84
N GLN A 217 -8.98 -6.22 -22.60
CA GLN A 217 -8.58 -7.60 -22.27
C GLN A 217 -8.37 -7.84 -20.77
N GLY A 218 -8.48 -6.80 -19.95
CA GLY A 218 -8.36 -6.88 -18.50
C GLY A 218 -9.58 -7.52 -17.82
N PHE A 219 -9.66 -7.36 -16.51
CA PHE A 219 -10.76 -7.88 -15.69
C PHE A 219 -11.06 -6.87 -14.57
N PRO A 220 -12.28 -6.91 -13.97
CA PRO A 220 -13.34 -7.90 -14.16
C PRO A 220 -14.36 -7.62 -15.28
N LYS A 221 -14.48 -6.38 -15.77
CA LYS A 221 -15.50 -5.95 -16.74
C LYS A 221 -15.00 -5.85 -18.18
N ARG A 222 -13.69 -5.95 -18.45
CA ARG A 222 -13.11 -5.83 -19.80
C ARG A 222 -13.43 -4.47 -20.40
N LEU A 223 -13.18 -3.43 -19.62
CA LEU A 223 -13.47 -2.05 -20.00
C LEU A 223 -12.44 -1.55 -21.00
N TRP A 224 -12.89 -0.72 -21.94
CA TRP A 224 -12.03 -0.03 -22.91
C TRP A 224 -11.62 1.33 -22.38
N ASP A 225 -10.52 1.90 -22.88
CA ASP A 225 -9.86 3.09 -22.33
C ASP A 225 -10.81 4.25 -21.98
N MET A 226 -11.74 4.59 -22.86
CA MET A 226 -12.69 5.71 -22.67
C MET A 226 -13.70 5.50 -21.53
N LYS A 227 -13.83 4.27 -21.00
CA LYS A 227 -14.74 3.92 -19.90
C LYS A 227 -14.02 3.81 -18.56
N LEU A 228 -12.69 3.85 -18.54
CA LEU A 228 -11.90 3.74 -17.32
C LEU A 228 -11.84 5.08 -16.59
N ASN A 229 -11.92 5.04 -15.26
CA ASN A 229 -11.60 6.20 -14.46
C ASN A 229 -10.13 6.60 -14.72
N PRO A 230 -9.84 7.89 -14.97
CA PRO A 230 -8.46 8.34 -15.23
C PRO A 230 -7.46 7.96 -14.13
N LEU A 231 -7.90 7.94 -12.86
CA LEU A 231 -7.05 7.54 -11.74
C LEU A 231 -6.81 6.03 -11.75
N SER A 232 -7.79 5.22 -12.14
CA SER A 232 -7.62 3.77 -12.31
C SER A 232 -6.54 3.43 -13.33
N ARG A 233 -6.45 4.20 -14.43
CA ARG A 233 -5.41 4.00 -15.46
C ARG A 233 -4.01 4.25 -14.92
N VAL A 234 -3.85 5.30 -14.12
CA VAL A 234 -2.56 5.61 -13.47
C VAL A 234 -2.19 4.53 -12.47
N VAL A 235 -3.16 4.07 -11.67
CA VAL A 235 -2.92 3.01 -10.68
C VAL A 235 -2.64 1.67 -11.36
N ALA A 236 -3.29 1.34 -12.47
CA ALA A 236 -3.01 0.13 -13.26
C ALA A 236 -1.57 0.14 -13.80
N LEU A 237 -1.11 1.28 -14.33
CA LEU A 237 0.27 1.44 -14.78
C LEU A 237 1.28 1.30 -13.62
N ALA A 238 1.00 1.95 -12.49
CA ALA A 238 1.81 1.82 -11.27
C ALA A 238 1.84 0.38 -10.75
N ASN A 239 0.70 -0.32 -10.79
CA ASN A 239 0.57 -1.72 -10.39
C ASN A 239 1.49 -2.61 -11.23
N THR A 240 1.43 -2.51 -12.56
CA THR A 240 2.30 -3.28 -13.45
C THR A 240 3.77 -2.97 -13.21
N PHE A 241 4.14 -1.70 -13.05
CA PHE A 241 5.52 -1.32 -12.75
C PHE A 241 6.01 -1.93 -11.42
N CYS A 242 5.19 -1.90 -10.37
CA CYS A 242 5.50 -2.52 -9.09
C CYS A 242 5.64 -4.03 -9.19
N GLU A 243 4.72 -4.72 -9.88
CA GLU A 243 4.81 -6.17 -10.07
C GLU A 243 6.12 -6.58 -10.77
N LEU A 244 6.55 -5.82 -11.78
CA LEU A 244 7.79 -6.07 -12.52
C LEU A 244 9.05 -5.79 -11.70
N THR A 245 9.07 -4.71 -10.91
CA THR A 245 10.27 -4.25 -10.18
C THR A 245 10.43 -4.90 -8.80
N MET A 246 9.31 -5.24 -8.14
CA MET A 246 9.32 -5.81 -6.80
C MET A 246 9.24 -7.34 -6.81
N GLY A 247 8.84 -7.91 -7.93
CA GLY A 247 8.54 -9.33 -8.08
C GLY A 247 7.14 -9.64 -7.56
N SER A 248 6.44 -10.53 -8.26
CA SER A 248 5.12 -11.05 -7.90
C SER A 248 4.96 -12.48 -8.40
N ALA A 249 3.89 -13.17 -8.01
CA ALA A 249 3.55 -14.47 -8.60
C ALA A 249 3.40 -14.41 -10.14
N THR A 250 2.94 -13.28 -10.68
CA THR A 250 2.85 -13.05 -12.14
C THR A 250 4.23 -12.81 -12.77
N TYR A 251 5.09 -12.05 -12.09
CA TYR A 251 6.42 -11.69 -12.55
C TYR A 251 7.47 -12.03 -11.48
N PRO A 252 7.86 -13.31 -11.33
CA PRO A 252 8.71 -13.75 -10.23
C PRO A 252 10.15 -13.25 -10.35
N GLN A 253 10.60 -12.97 -11.58
CA GLN A 253 11.92 -12.41 -11.85
C GLN A 253 11.84 -10.88 -11.86
N LYS A 254 12.44 -10.25 -10.85
CA LYS A 254 12.49 -8.80 -10.73
C LYS A 254 13.24 -8.20 -11.92
N LYS A 255 12.68 -7.13 -12.48
CA LYS A 255 13.28 -6.31 -13.52
C LYS A 255 13.91 -5.06 -12.92
N SER A 256 14.91 -4.51 -13.59
CA SER A 256 15.33 -3.14 -13.33
C SER A 256 14.20 -2.17 -13.65
N ALA A 257 14.25 -0.95 -13.13
CA ALA A 257 13.25 0.07 -13.46
C ALA A 257 13.21 0.34 -14.99
N GLU A 258 14.37 0.37 -15.65
CA GLU A 258 14.48 0.55 -17.10
C GLU A 258 13.84 -0.61 -17.87
N ASP A 259 14.13 -1.86 -17.50
CA ASP A 259 13.53 -3.03 -18.13
C ASP A 259 12.02 -3.12 -17.91
N ALA A 260 11.54 -2.66 -16.75
CA ALA A 260 10.11 -2.60 -16.46
C ALA A 260 9.40 -1.58 -17.37
N LEU A 261 10.01 -0.41 -17.60
CA LEU A 261 9.48 0.60 -18.54
C LEU A 261 9.48 0.07 -19.98
N ASN A 262 10.58 -0.52 -20.44
CA ASN A 262 10.66 -1.14 -21.77
C ASN A 262 9.58 -2.22 -21.96
N HIS A 263 9.33 -3.02 -20.93
CA HIS A 263 8.27 -4.05 -20.96
C HIS A 263 6.88 -3.42 -21.10
N ILE A 264 6.58 -2.39 -20.31
CA ILE A 264 5.32 -1.66 -20.34
C ILE A 264 5.08 -1.03 -21.72
N GLU A 265 6.06 -0.34 -22.29
CA GLU A 265 5.95 0.32 -23.61
C GLU A 265 5.75 -0.66 -24.78
N THR A 266 6.17 -1.91 -24.62
CA THR A 266 6.08 -2.92 -25.68
C THR A 266 4.76 -3.70 -25.65
N ILE A 267 4.12 -3.80 -24.48
CA ILE A 267 3.00 -4.73 -24.24
C ILE A 267 1.65 -4.03 -23.99
N LEU A 268 1.68 -2.77 -23.52
CA LEU A 268 0.49 -1.95 -23.25
C LEU A 268 0.28 -0.87 -24.32
#